data_AF-A0A089QIU5-F1
#
_entry.id   AF-A0A089QIU5-F1
#
_cell.length_a   1.000
_cell.length_b   1.000
_cell.length_c   1.000
_cell.angle_alpha   90.00
_cell.angle_beta   90.00
_cell.angle_gamma   90.00
#
_symmetry.space_group_name_H-M   'P 1'
#
loop_
_entity.id
_entity.type
_entity.pdbx_description
1 polymer ?
#
loop_
_entity_poly.entity_id
_entity_poly.type
_entity_poly.pdbx_seq_one_letter_code
_entity_poly.pdbx_strand_id
1 'polypeptide(L)'
;MEGILMKIHLVDVQTEYEEVDVGTCEFCFGTYETFKYPTFIFKLANGKEITVNGWWDSWDNATVPPINNLVHFAEWLDTKVYRNDTKFDTDWLESAIMEYFSVCGDLGIKDREGNPIYADSVVLVTYRGKTVRADDCYIDLDSYATSHIKFTMFDMEFDYHPDGKALYYTDKTYDLHVYEDFDSSNLLVLAEHFDTENREKKWLEEYGR
;
A
#
# COMPACT_ATOMS: atom_id res chain seq x y z
N MET A 1 -18.68 -15.17 28.08
CA MET A 1 -18.09 -13.84 28.34
C MET A 1 -18.24 -13.07 27.06
N GLU A 2 -19.17 -12.12 27.01
CA GLU A 2 -19.19 -11.12 25.95
C GLU A 2 -17.96 -10.23 26.17
N GLY A 3 -16.96 -10.36 25.29
CA GLY A 3 -15.84 -9.44 25.28
C GLY A 3 -16.37 -8.08 24.87
N ILE A 4 -16.23 -7.08 25.75
CA ILE A 4 -16.60 -5.71 25.41
C ILE A 4 -15.65 -5.25 24.30
N LEU A 5 -16.24 -4.76 23.22
CA LEU A 5 -15.57 -4.35 21.99
C LEU A 5 -15.27 -2.84 22.02
N MET A 6 -14.14 -2.43 21.42
CA MET A 6 -13.66 -1.05 21.38
C MET A 6 -13.40 -0.59 19.94
N LYS A 7 -13.80 0.64 19.63
CA LYS A 7 -13.38 1.36 18.42
C LYS A 7 -12.22 2.30 18.72
N ILE A 8 -11.41 2.55 17.69
CA ILE A 8 -10.28 3.47 17.69
C ILE A 8 -10.37 4.33 16.43
N HIS A 9 -10.04 5.61 16.57
CA HIS A 9 -10.05 6.58 15.50
C HIS A 9 -8.69 7.24 15.40
N LEU A 10 -8.10 7.31 14.20
CA LEU A 10 -6.90 8.12 13.96
C LEU A 10 -7.31 9.60 13.91
N VAL A 11 -6.73 10.42 14.78
CA VAL A 11 -7.09 11.83 14.91
C VAL A 11 -6.04 12.74 14.28
N ASP A 12 -4.78 12.39 14.43
CA ASP A 12 -3.66 13.20 13.94
C ASP A 12 -2.41 12.35 13.72
N VAL A 13 -1.52 12.81 12.84
CA VAL A 13 -0.16 12.26 12.67
C VAL A 13 0.82 13.41 12.65
N GLN A 14 1.67 13.44 13.66
CA GLN A 14 2.72 14.45 13.81
C GLN A 14 4.03 13.87 13.32
N THR A 15 4.83 14.63 12.58
CA THR A 15 6.13 14.17 12.08
C THR A 15 7.21 15.11 12.58
N GLU A 16 8.15 14.57 13.34
CA GLU A 16 9.38 15.26 13.69
C GLU A 16 10.48 14.88 12.70
N TYR A 17 11.37 15.83 12.41
CA TYR A 17 12.49 15.66 11.50
C TYR A 17 13.79 15.80 12.29
N GLU A 18 14.68 14.83 12.15
CA GLU A 18 16.01 14.88 12.77
C GLU A 18 17.07 14.73 11.68
N GLU A 19 18.09 15.60 11.70
CA GLU A 19 19.29 15.43 10.90
C GLU A 19 20.27 14.57 11.68
N VAL A 20 20.61 13.39 11.15
CA VAL A 20 21.56 12.47 11.77
C VAL A 20 22.82 12.42 10.91
N ASP A 21 23.98 12.57 11.57
CA ASP A 21 25.29 12.37 10.96
C ASP A 21 25.50 10.88 10.68
N VAL A 22 25.45 10.48 9.40
CA VAL A 22 25.80 9.13 8.98
C VAL A 22 27.20 9.14 8.33
N GLY A 23 28.17 8.54 9.04
CA GLY A 23 29.53 8.33 8.55
C GLY A 23 30.63 8.66 9.57
N THR A 24 31.03 7.72 10.43
CA THR A 24 32.21 7.87 11.31
C THR A 24 33.46 7.22 10.71
N CYS A 25 33.80 7.59 9.47
CA CYS A 25 35.05 7.22 8.81
C CYS A 25 35.89 8.50 8.68
N GLU A 26 37.13 8.52 9.21
CA GLU A 26 38.03 9.70 9.27
C GLU A 26 38.31 10.38 7.89
N PHE A 27 37.84 9.80 6.78
CA PHE A 27 38.00 10.31 5.41
C PHE A 27 36.70 10.40 4.60
N CYS A 28 35.53 10.18 5.21
CA CYS A 28 34.24 10.25 4.53
C CYS A 28 33.57 11.57 4.89
N PHE A 29 33.28 12.42 3.90
CA PHE A 29 32.49 13.62 4.09
C PHE A 29 31.15 13.23 4.76
N GLY A 30 30.84 13.83 5.91
CA GLY A 30 29.60 13.56 6.63
C GLY A 30 28.40 13.77 5.72
N THR A 31 27.65 12.71 5.49
CA THR A 31 26.33 12.78 4.87
C THR A 31 25.32 12.97 5.98
N TYR A 32 24.51 14.02 5.87
CA TYR A 32 23.36 14.22 6.74
C TYR A 32 22.18 13.46 6.14
N GLU A 33 21.58 12.55 6.91
CA GLU A 33 20.29 11.96 6.56
C GLU A 33 19.20 12.59 7.42
N THR A 34 18.11 13.04 6.80
CA THR A 34 16.94 13.54 7.52
C THR A 34 16.00 12.36 7.79
N PHE A 35 15.92 11.95 9.04
CA PHE A 35 14.99 10.93 9.50
C PHE A 35 13.64 11.54 9.83
N LYS A 36 12.57 10.81 9.50
CA LYS A 36 11.19 11.16 9.84
C LYS A 36 10.74 10.29 11.01
N TYR A 37 10.28 10.92 12.07
CA TYR A 37 9.75 10.23 13.24
C TYR A 37 8.25 10.55 13.38
N PRO A 38 7.37 9.83 12.68
CA PRO A 38 5.94 10.03 12.79
C PRO A 38 5.42 9.49 14.13
N THR A 39 4.45 10.20 14.67
CA THR A 39 3.73 9.86 15.89
C THR A 39 2.23 9.92 15.59
N PHE A 40 1.56 8.78 15.76
CA PHE A 40 0.14 8.63 15.48
C PHE A 40 -0.66 8.87 16.76
N ILE A 41 -1.66 9.74 16.67
CA ILE A 41 -2.53 10.11 17.80
C ILE A 41 -3.91 9.52 17.53
N PHE A 42 -4.35 8.64 18.41
CA PHE A 42 -5.65 7.97 18.31
C PHE A 42 -6.57 8.35 19.45
N LYS A 43 -7.88 8.31 19.18
CA LYS A 43 -8.94 8.44 20.17
C LYS A 43 -9.73 7.14 20.27
N LEU A 44 -9.76 6.59 21.47
CA LEU A 44 -10.54 5.40 21.80
C LEU A 44 -12.01 5.77 22.02
N ALA A 45 -12.91 4.80 21.86
CA ALA A 45 -14.36 5.00 22.06
C ALA A 45 -14.75 5.52 23.46
N ASN A 46 -13.91 5.27 24.48
CA ASN A 46 -14.10 5.80 25.84
C ASN A 46 -13.64 7.26 25.99
N GLY A 47 -13.21 7.91 24.92
CA GLY A 47 -12.73 9.28 24.88
C GLY A 47 -11.25 9.45 25.25
N LYS A 48 -10.55 8.39 25.66
CA LYS A 48 -9.12 8.44 25.95
C LYS A 48 -8.32 8.60 24.67
N GLU A 49 -7.36 9.51 24.69
CA GLU A 49 -6.35 9.65 23.65
C GLU A 49 -5.12 8.79 23.97
N ILE A 50 -4.54 8.21 22.94
CA ILE A 50 -3.30 7.44 23.00
C ILE A 50 -2.38 7.87 21.87
N THR A 51 -1.09 7.70 22.09
CA THR A 51 -0.04 8.09 21.17
C THR A 51 0.83 6.88 20.91
N VAL A 52 1.08 6.60 19.63
CA VAL A 52 1.85 5.43 19.18
C VAL A 52 2.92 5.90 18.21
N ASN A 53 4.17 5.46 18.41
CA ASN A 53 5.25 5.75 17.47
C ASN A 53 4.96 5.04 16.14
N GLY A 54 4.99 5.78 15.04
CA GLY A 54 4.82 5.28 13.68
C GLY A 54 6.14 4.90 13.01
N TRP A 55 7.18 4.68 13.81
CA TRP A 55 8.50 4.24 13.37
C TRP A 55 8.97 3.12 14.29
N TRP A 56 9.83 2.26 13.76
CA TRP A 56 10.48 1.20 14.52
C TRP A 56 11.95 1.09 14.15
N ASP A 57 12.77 0.71 15.14
CA ASP A 57 14.20 0.51 14.96
C ASP A 57 14.44 -0.71 14.05
N SER A 58 15.15 -0.48 12.95
CA SER A 58 15.58 -1.53 12.04
C SER A 58 17.09 -1.50 11.89
N TRP A 59 17.78 -2.34 12.69
CA TRP A 59 19.22 -2.60 12.72
C TRP A 59 20.14 -1.37 12.78
N ASP A 60 20.11 -0.50 11.77
CA ASP A 60 20.90 0.74 11.65
C ASP A 60 20.05 2.03 11.44
N ASN A 61 18.74 1.93 11.09
CA ASN A 61 17.89 3.08 10.75
C ASN A 61 16.46 2.98 11.34
N ALA A 62 15.78 4.11 11.48
CA ALA A 62 14.34 4.14 11.76
C ALA A 62 13.54 3.85 10.48
N THR A 63 12.70 2.81 10.50
CA THR A 63 11.78 2.50 9.40
C THR A 63 10.45 3.19 9.62
N VAL A 64 9.96 3.88 8.59
CA VAL A 64 8.63 4.49 8.55
C VAL A 64 7.83 3.83 7.44
N PRO A 65 6.61 3.32 7.72
CA PRO A 65 5.77 2.73 6.69
C PRO A 65 5.30 3.79 5.69
N PRO A 66 5.40 3.55 4.38
CA PRO A 66 4.99 4.49 3.36
C PRO A 66 3.47 4.42 3.14
N ILE A 67 2.67 4.89 4.10
CA ILE A 67 1.21 5.00 3.92
C ILE A 67 0.93 6.10 2.89
N ASN A 68 0.64 5.71 1.65
CA ASN A 68 0.39 6.64 0.53
C ASN A 68 -0.81 7.56 0.76
N ASN A 69 -1.83 7.07 1.49
CA ASN A 69 -3.06 7.80 1.75
C ASN A 69 -3.55 7.58 3.18
N LEU A 70 -3.18 8.52 4.05
CA LEU A 70 -3.46 8.45 5.48
C LEU A 70 -4.95 8.57 5.80
N VAL A 71 -5.71 9.35 5.01
CA VAL A 71 -7.16 9.51 5.19
C VAL A 71 -7.85 8.17 4.94
N HIS A 72 -7.49 7.51 3.85
CA HIS A 72 -8.03 6.20 3.51
C HIS A 72 -7.70 5.12 4.56
N PHE A 73 -6.47 5.13 5.08
CA PHE A 73 -6.09 4.26 6.19
C PHE A 73 -6.94 4.52 7.46
N ALA A 74 -7.20 5.79 7.79
CA ALA A 74 -8.05 6.16 8.92
C ALA A 74 -9.49 5.67 8.74
N GLU A 75 -10.07 5.83 7.55
CA GLU A 75 -11.41 5.33 7.21
C GLU A 75 -11.49 3.81 7.33
N TRP A 76 -10.48 3.09 6.84
CA TRP A 76 -10.39 1.65 7.00
C TRP A 76 -10.31 1.24 8.47
N LEU A 77 -9.50 1.92 9.29
CA LEU A 77 -9.41 1.67 10.73
C LEU A 77 -10.75 1.83 11.46
N ASP A 78 -11.57 2.81 11.07
CA ASP A 78 -12.89 3.08 11.67
C ASP A 78 -13.92 1.95 11.47
N THR A 79 -13.66 1.09 10.47
CA THR A 79 -14.44 -0.13 10.23
C THR A 79 -14.10 -1.26 11.20
N LYS A 80 -12.92 -1.20 11.85
CA LYS A 80 -12.41 -2.26 12.71
C LYS A 80 -12.98 -2.17 14.12
N VAL A 81 -12.95 -3.32 14.79
CA VAL A 81 -13.42 -3.47 16.17
C VAL A 81 -12.43 -4.33 16.94
N TYR A 82 -11.92 -3.81 18.04
CA TYR A 82 -10.89 -4.42 18.85
C TYR A 82 -11.45 -4.93 20.18
N ARG A 83 -10.69 -5.79 20.87
CA ARG A 83 -11.04 -6.18 22.24
C ARG A 83 -10.66 -5.05 23.19
N ASN A 84 -11.39 -4.91 24.29
CA ASN A 84 -11.06 -3.90 25.30
C ASN A 84 -9.68 -4.05 25.96
N ASP A 85 -9.11 -5.25 25.93
CA ASP A 85 -7.78 -5.57 26.45
C ASP A 85 -6.67 -5.48 25.38
N THR A 86 -7.01 -5.05 24.16
CA THR A 86 -6.02 -4.80 23.10
C THR A 86 -5.03 -3.73 23.57
N LYS A 87 -3.73 -4.06 23.48
CA LYS A 87 -2.64 -3.12 23.69
C LYS A 87 -2.39 -2.39 22.38
N PHE A 88 -2.55 -1.07 22.39
CA PHE A 88 -2.31 -0.20 21.24
C PHE A 88 -0.90 0.39 21.36
N ASP A 89 0.09 -0.33 20.83
CA ASP A 89 1.50 0.04 20.78
C ASP A 89 2.05 -0.08 19.34
N THR A 90 3.36 0.08 19.16
CA THR A 90 4.01 0.07 17.85
C THR A 90 3.78 -1.24 17.10
N ASP A 91 3.87 -2.39 17.77
CA ASP A 91 3.60 -3.71 17.16
C ASP A 91 2.16 -3.81 16.63
N TRP A 92 1.19 -3.28 17.40
CA TRP A 92 -0.19 -3.20 16.94
C TRP A 92 -0.33 -2.31 15.70
N LEU A 93 0.31 -1.13 15.70
CA LEU A 93 0.22 -0.19 14.58
C LEU A 93 0.85 -0.78 13.31
N GLU A 94 2.03 -1.40 13.43
CA GLU A 94 2.68 -2.12 12.34
C GLU A 94 1.75 -3.20 11.77
N SER A 95 1.19 -4.05 12.64
CA SER A 95 0.26 -5.11 12.24
C SER A 95 -0.97 -4.55 11.52
N ALA A 96 -1.54 -3.45 12.00
CA ALA A 96 -2.70 -2.80 11.38
C ALA A 96 -2.35 -2.21 10.00
N ILE A 97 -1.17 -1.63 9.84
CA ILE A 97 -0.70 -1.10 8.56
C ILE A 97 -0.44 -2.24 7.55
N MET A 98 0.18 -3.34 7.98
CA MET A 98 0.39 -4.50 7.13
C MET A 98 -0.94 -5.13 6.69
N GLU A 99 -1.91 -5.24 7.60
CA GLU A 99 -3.25 -5.70 7.25
C GLU A 99 -3.89 -4.75 6.22
N TYR A 100 -3.84 -3.44 6.44
CA TYR A 100 -4.34 -2.44 5.50
C TYR A 100 -3.72 -2.61 4.11
N PHE A 101 -2.39 -2.69 4.00
CA PHE A 101 -1.71 -2.88 2.74
C PHE A 101 -2.14 -4.16 2.01
N SER A 102 -2.36 -5.25 2.76
CA SER A 102 -2.79 -6.54 2.17
C SER A 102 -4.23 -6.56 1.67
N VAL A 103 -5.11 -5.72 2.22
CA VAL A 103 -6.55 -5.78 1.92
C VAL A 103 -7.05 -4.62 1.07
N CYS A 104 -6.50 -3.42 1.24
CA CYS A 104 -6.95 -2.24 0.50
C CYS A 104 -5.99 -1.05 0.53
N GLY A 105 -4.69 -1.30 0.66
CA GLY A 105 -3.68 -0.25 0.63
C GLY A 105 -3.78 0.59 -0.64
N ASP A 106 -3.66 1.91 -0.53
CA ASP A 106 -3.43 2.78 -1.68
C ASP A 106 -2.05 2.48 -2.26
N LEU A 107 -1.98 2.03 -3.51
CA LEU A 107 -0.73 1.66 -4.18
C LEU A 107 0.10 2.90 -4.57
N GLY A 108 -0.41 4.12 -4.41
CA GLY A 108 0.25 5.34 -4.91
C GLY A 108 0.25 5.45 -6.44
N ILE A 109 -0.47 4.55 -7.12
CA ILE A 109 -0.64 4.53 -8.57
C ILE A 109 -1.98 5.18 -8.90
N LYS A 110 -2.01 6.00 -9.95
CA LYS A 110 -3.24 6.52 -10.53
C LYS A 110 -3.45 5.93 -11.90
N ASP A 111 -4.68 5.58 -12.24
CA ASP A 111 -5.04 5.13 -13.58
C ASP A 111 -5.00 6.28 -14.61
N ARG A 112 -5.34 5.97 -15.87
CA ARG A 112 -5.32 6.95 -16.96
C ARG A 112 -6.31 8.12 -16.80
N GLU A 113 -7.30 8.00 -15.91
CA GLU A 113 -8.29 9.04 -15.60
C GLU A 113 -7.91 9.81 -14.33
N GLY A 114 -6.85 9.40 -13.64
CA GLY A 114 -6.35 10.02 -12.42
C GLY A 114 -6.94 9.41 -11.14
N ASN A 115 -7.70 8.32 -11.23
CA ASN A 115 -8.28 7.64 -10.09
C ASN A 115 -7.20 6.82 -9.36
N PRO A 116 -7.14 6.86 -8.02
CA PRO A 116 -6.21 6.04 -7.25
C PRO A 116 -6.51 4.54 -7.42
N ILE A 117 -5.45 3.73 -7.40
CA ILE A 117 -5.54 2.26 -7.41
C ILE A 117 -5.24 1.75 -6.01
N TYR A 118 -6.16 0.96 -5.46
CA TYR A 118 -6.04 0.28 -4.17
C TYR A 118 -5.84 -1.23 -4.37
N ALA A 119 -5.35 -1.93 -3.34
CA ALA A 119 -5.09 -3.37 -3.41
C ALA A 119 -6.34 -4.21 -3.77
N ASP A 120 -7.54 -3.77 -3.38
CA ASP A 120 -8.81 -4.43 -3.74
C ASP A 120 -9.48 -3.87 -5.00
N SER A 121 -8.78 -3.04 -5.77
CA SER A 121 -9.33 -2.44 -6.99
C SER A 121 -9.49 -3.47 -8.10
N VAL A 122 -10.56 -3.30 -8.90
CA VAL A 122 -10.69 -4.02 -10.17
C VAL A 122 -10.06 -3.16 -11.27
N VAL A 123 -8.86 -3.52 -11.67
CA VAL A 123 -8.08 -2.80 -12.69
C VAL A 123 -8.19 -3.52 -14.02
N LEU A 124 -8.49 -2.79 -15.09
CA LEU A 124 -8.29 -3.23 -16.46
C LEU A 124 -6.91 -2.78 -16.94
N VAL A 125 -6.22 -3.72 -17.58
CA VAL A 125 -4.90 -3.51 -18.15
C VAL A 125 -5.01 -3.64 -19.67
N THR A 126 -4.70 -2.56 -20.39
CA THR A 126 -4.67 -2.55 -21.85
C THR A 126 -3.24 -2.60 -22.34
N TYR A 127 -2.87 -3.68 -23.03
CA TYR A 127 -1.52 -3.86 -23.53
C TYR A 127 -1.55 -4.51 -24.91
N ARG A 128 -0.79 -3.94 -25.86
CA ARG A 128 -0.72 -4.38 -27.27
C ARG A 128 -2.10 -4.59 -27.92
N GLY A 129 -3.03 -3.69 -27.63
CA GLY A 129 -4.39 -3.69 -28.21
C GLY A 129 -5.34 -4.75 -27.63
N LYS A 130 -4.94 -5.46 -26.57
CA LYS A 130 -5.82 -6.34 -25.78
C LYS A 130 -6.04 -5.76 -24.40
N THR A 131 -7.19 -6.06 -23.82
CA THR A 131 -7.54 -5.65 -22.46
C THR A 131 -7.89 -6.88 -21.64
N VAL A 132 -7.28 -6.99 -20.45
CA VAL A 132 -7.56 -8.04 -19.45
C VAL A 132 -7.85 -7.38 -18.11
N ARG A 133 -8.44 -8.14 -17.19
CA ARG A 133 -8.49 -7.77 -15.78
C ARG A 133 -7.14 -8.09 -15.13
N ALA A 134 -6.66 -7.23 -14.24
CA ALA A 134 -5.54 -7.57 -13.37
C ALA A 134 -5.88 -8.79 -12.51
N ASP A 135 -4.91 -9.69 -12.36
CA ASP A 135 -5.03 -10.86 -11.50
C ASP A 135 -4.89 -10.45 -10.04
N ASP A 136 -3.99 -9.50 -9.76
CA ASP A 136 -3.73 -8.99 -8.41
C ASP A 136 -3.18 -7.56 -8.42
N CYS A 137 -3.46 -6.81 -7.35
CA CYS A 137 -2.93 -5.47 -7.09
C CYS A 137 -2.47 -5.47 -5.63
N TYR A 138 -1.17 -5.30 -5.39
CA TYR A 138 -0.64 -5.47 -4.03
C TYR A 138 0.58 -4.60 -3.78
N ILE A 139 0.96 -4.52 -2.50
CA ILE A 139 2.19 -3.87 -2.04
C ILE A 139 3.10 -4.98 -1.54
N ASP A 140 4.29 -5.12 -2.12
CA ASP A 140 5.31 -6.06 -1.67
C ASP A 140 6.01 -5.53 -0.43
N LEU A 141 5.60 -6.04 0.73
CA LEU A 141 6.10 -5.62 2.04
C LEU A 141 7.55 -6.05 2.30
N ASP A 142 8.07 -7.05 1.57
CA ASP A 142 9.44 -7.53 1.73
C ASP A 142 10.45 -6.67 0.95
N SER A 143 9.97 -5.90 -0.05
CA SER A 143 10.79 -5.14 -1.00
C SER A 143 10.61 -3.62 -0.86
N TYR A 144 10.74 -3.06 0.34
CA TYR A 144 10.52 -1.63 0.60
C TYR A 144 9.08 -1.13 0.35
N ALA A 145 8.08 -2.02 0.48
CA ALA A 145 6.68 -1.69 0.22
C ALA A 145 6.44 -1.13 -1.19
N THR A 146 7.03 -1.77 -2.20
CA THR A 146 6.81 -1.44 -3.62
C THR A 146 5.42 -1.87 -4.07
N SER A 147 4.77 -1.08 -4.90
CA SER A 147 3.44 -1.41 -5.44
C SER A 147 3.54 -2.23 -6.73
N HIS A 148 2.62 -3.18 -6.91
CA HIS A 148 2.61 -4.14 -8.02
C HIS A 148 1.22 -4.28 -8.62
N ILE A 149 1.17 -4.48 -9.94
CA ILE A 149 -0.04 -4.93 -10.64
C ILE A 149 0.33 -6.13 -11.50
N LYS A 150 -0.23 -7.29 -11.14
CA LYS A 150 -0.03 -8.55 -11.86
C LYS A 150 -1.19 -8.84 -12.79
N PHE A 151 -0.88 -9.35 -13.98
CA PHE A 151 -1.90 -9.79 -14.93
C PHE A 151 -1.36 -10.84 -15.90
N THR A 152 -2.25 -11.73 -16.31
CA THR A 152 -1.94 -12.79 -17.27
C THR A 152 -2.51 -12.43 -18.64
N MET A 153 -1.65 -12.44 -19.66
CA MET A 153 -2.05 -12.24 -21.05
C MET A 153 -1.13 -13.03 -21.97
N PHE A 154 -1.62 -13.47 -23.13
CA PHE A 154 -0.80 -14.23 -24.09
C PHE A 154 -0.11 -15.47 -23.49
N ASP A 155 -0.76 -16.13 -22.53
CA ASP A 155 -0.22 -17.27 -21.77
C ASP A 155 1.06 -16.97 -20.96
N MET A 156 1.27 -15.68 -20.63
CA MET A 156 2.39 -15.18 -19.83
C MET A 156 1.88 -14.32 -18.66
N GLU A 157 2.60 -14.38 -17.53
CA GLU A 157 2.38 -13.51 -16.38
C GLU A 157 3.26 -12.26 -16.53
N PHE A 158 2.64 -11.11 -16.31
CA PHE A 158 3.31 -9.82 -16.30
C PHE A 158 3.16 -9.18 -14.92
N ASP A 159 4.18 -8.43 -14.51
CA ASP A 159 4.22 -7.67 -13.27
C ASP A 159 4.65 -6.23 -13.56
N TYR A 160 3.79 -5.27 -13.24
CA TYR A 160 4.06 -3.84 -13.43
C TYR A 160 4.56 -3.19 -12.13
N HIS A 161 5.71 -2.52 -12.21
CA HIS A 161 6.30 -1.74 -11.12
C HIS A 161 6.29 -0.23 -11.45
N PRO A 162 5.61 0.61 -10.66
CA PRO A 162 5.47 2.04 -10.96
C PRO A 162 6.77 2.82 -10.81
N ASP A 163 7.64 2.45 -9.87
CA ASP A 163 8.92 3.13 -9.62
C ASP A 163 9.90 2.97 -10.78
N GLY A 164 9.82 1.85 -11.50
CA GLY A 164 10.60 1.59 -12.71
C GLY A 164 9.93 2.02 -14.00
N LYS A 165 8.61 2.31 -13.98
CA LYS A 165 7.76 2.42 -15.18
C LYS A 165 8.00 1.27 -16.18
N ALA A 166 8.22 0.08 -15.63
CA ALA A 166 8.63 -1.09 -16.38
C ALA A 166 7.62 -2.20 -16.16
N LEU A 167 7.24 -2.84 -17.26
CA LEU A 167 6.54 -4.11 -17.25
C LEU A 167 7.57 -5.23 -17.29
N TYR A 168 7.55 -6.06 -16.27
CA TYR A 168 8.41 -7.23 -16.14
C TYR A 168 7.65 -8.49 -16.55
N TYR A 169 8.30 -9.36 -17.34
CA TYR A 169 7.82 -10.72 -17.59
C TYR A 169 8.98 -11.65 -17.98
N THR A 170 8.75 -12.96 -17.87
CA THR A 170 9.70 -13.97 -18.34
C THR A 170 9.21 -14.62 -19.62
N ASP A 171 9.97 -14.46 -20.70
CA ASP A 171 9.70 -15.18 -21.96
C ASP A 171 10.20 -16.62 -21.83
N LYS A 172 9.27 -17.54 -21.60
CA LYS A 172 9.56 -18.97 -21.44
C LYS A 172 10.16 -19.64 -22.69
N THR A 173 10.04 -19.00 -23.86
CA THR A 173 10.64 -19.51 -25.10
C THR A 173 12.16 -19.41 -25.06
N TYR A 174 12.67 -18.38 -24.39
CA TYR A 174 14.10 -18.06 -24.36
C TYR A 174 14.71 -18.03 -22.96
N ASP A 175 13.89 -18.23 -21.91
CA ASP A 175 14.27 -18.12 -20.50
C ASP A 175 14.94 -16.76 -20.19
N LEU A 176 14.35 -15.70 -20.76
CA LEU A 176 14.83 -14.33 -20.66
C LEU A 176 13.86 -13.47 -19.85
N HIS A 177 14.42 -12.70 -18.92
CA HIS A 177 13.71 -11.61 -18.26
C HIS A 177 13.66 -10.39 -19.16
N VAL A 178 12.46 -9.89 -19.41
CA VAL A 178 12.21 -8.76 -20.30
C VAL A 178 11.62 -7.61 -19.50
N TYR A 179 12.08 -6.40 -19.81
CA TYR A 179 11.54 -5.14 -19.32
C TYR A 179 11.05 -4.33 -20.51
N GLU A 180 9.81 -3.88 -20.45
CA GLU A 180 9.24 -2.98 -21.45
C GLU A 180 8.72 -1.70 -20.81
N ASP A 181 8.80 -0.59 -21.55
CA ASP A 181 8.19 0.66 -21.15
C ASP A 181 6.68 0.46 -21.00
N PHE A 182 6.18 0.70 -19.79
CA PHE A 182 4.77 0.57 -19.47
C PHE A 182 4.44 1.56 -18.37
N ASP A 183 3.35 2.30 -18.55
CA ASP A 183 2.89 3.27 -17.59
C ASP A 183 1.39 3.18 -17.35
N SER A 184 0.94 4.00 -16.41
CA SER A 184 -0.43 4.01 -15.95
C SER A 184 -1.46 4.45 -16.99
N SER A 185 -1.05 4.99 -18.15
CA SER A 185 -1.99 5.30 -19.24
C SER A 185 -2.69 4.04 -19.79
N ASN A 186 -2.10 2.88 -19.53
CA ASN A 186 -2.61 1.56 -19.89
C ASN A 186 -3.56 0.96 -18.84
N LEU A 187 -3.75 1.65 -17.71
CA LEU A 187 -4.56 1.18 -16.59
C LEU A 187 -5.88 1.95 -16.52
N LEU A 188 -6.96 1.25 -16.15
CA LEU A 188 -8.27 1.84 -15.87
C LEU A 188 -8.92 1.13 -14.67
N VAL A 189 -9.34 1.89 -13.67
CA VAL A 189 -10.11 1.37 -12.53
C VAL A 189 -11.59 1.30 -12.93
N LEU A 190 -12.22 0.13 -12.75
CA LEU A 190 -13.64 -0.04 -13.09
C LEU A 190 -14.61 0.33 -11.95
N ALA A 191 -14.13 0.28 -10.72
CA ALA A 191 -14.90 0.58 -9.52
C ALA A 191 -13.98 1.05 -8.40
N GLU A 192 -14.39 2.11 -7.73
CA GLU A 192 -13.72 2.62 -6.53
C GLU A 192 -13.89 1.65 -5.35
N HIS A 193 -13.02 1.86 -4.37
CA HIS A 193 -12.96 1.16 -3.09
C HIS A 193 -14.32 1.12 -2.35
N PHE A 194 -14.56 0.06 -1.56
CA PHE A 194 -15.75 -0.20 -0.73
C PHE A 194 -17.11 -0.63 -1.35
N ASP A 195 -17.25 -0.88 -2.66
CA ASP A 195 -18.52 -1.42 -3.21
C ASP A 195 -18.34 -2.76 -3.95
N THR A 196 -18.19 -3.86 -3.20
CA THR A 196 -17.97 -5.22 -3.76
C THR A 196 -19.18 -5.78 -4.52
N GLU A 197 -20.42 -5.43 -4.16
CA GLU A 197 -21.61 -5.98 -4.83
C GLU A 197 -21.88 -5.33 -6.19
N ASN A 198 -21.61 -4.02 -6.36
CA ASN A 198 -21.70 -3.39 -7.68
C ASN A 198 -20.49 -3.72 -8.58
N ARG A 199 -19.35 -4.15 -8.00
CA ARG A 199 -18.11 -4.51 -8.70
C ARG A 199 -18.25 -5.67 -9.70
N GLU A 200 -18.72 -6.83 -9.24
CA GLU A 200 -18.88 -8.00 -10.12
C GLU A 200 -19.97 -7.78 -11.17
N LYS A 201 -21.04 -7.10 -10.79
CA LYS A 201 -22.16 -6.80 -11.67
C LYS A 201 -21.75 -5.93 -12.85
N LYS A 202 -21.02 -4.83 -12.61
CA LYS A 202 -20.53 -3.94 -13.69
C LYS A 202 -19.54 -4.64 -14.61
N TRP A 203 -18.63 -5.46 -14.06
CA TRP A 203 -17.71 -6.26 -14.88
C TRP A 203 -18.44 -7.26 -15.77
N LEU A 204 -19.44 -7.98 -15.24
CA LEU A 204 -20.26 -8.91 -16.03
C LEU A 204 -21.08 -8.18 -17.11
N GLU A 205 -21.63 -7.00 -16.79
CA GLU A 205 -22.44 -6.20 -17.72
C GLU A 205 -21.61 -5.63 -18.89
N GLU A 206 -20.40 -5.14 -18.62
CA GLU A 206 -19.56 -4.49 -19.62
C GLU A 206 -18.62 -5.46 -20.36
N TYR A 207 -18.14 -6.51 -19.68
CA TYR A 207 -17.01 -7.34 -20.15
C TYR A 207 -17.21 -8.86 -20.02
N GLY A 208 -18.27 -9.37 -19.40
CA GLY A 208 -18.47 -10.80 -19.09
C GLY A 208 -18.83 -11.73 -20.26
N ARG A 209 -18.28 -11.50 -21.47
CA ARG A 209 -18.53 -12.34 -22.65
C ARG A 209 -17.47 -13.40 -22.90
#